data_AF-A0A2W6EKR6-F1
#
_entry.id   AF-A0A2W6EKR6-F1
#
_cell.length_a   1.000
_cell.length_b   1.000
_cell.length_c   1.000
_cell.angle_alpha   90.00
_cell.angle_beta   90.00
_cell.angle_gamma   90.00
#
_symmetry.space_group_name_H-M   'P 1'
#
loop_
_entity.id
_entity.type
_entity.pdbx_description
1 polymer ?
#
loop_
_entity_poly.entity_id
_entity_poly.type
_entity_poly.pdbx_seq_one_letter_code
_entity_poly.pdbx_strand_id
1 'polypeptide(L)'
;MIFSVVHILLTAAITSALALIVALWRLGRGAWLDILAITVLSGLAVLLWRLSANMPALNDDGLPGFSANDWAAPALVFLFLTVFADLLVPADPRRYRQARALATLGALAVNVITI
;
A
#
# COMPACT_ATOMS: atom_id res chain seq x y z
N MET A 1 -4.25 14.85 -14.19
CA MET A 1 -5.45 15.16 -13.36
C MET A 1 -5.04 15.44 -11.91
N ILE A 2 -5.87 16.13 -11.11
CA ILE A 2 -5.67 16.27 -9.65
C ILE A 2 -6.81 15.54 -8.94
N PHE A 3 -6.49 14.67 -7.99
CA PHE A 3 -7.48 13.98 -7.17
C PHE A 3 -7.87 14.80 -5.95
N SER A 4 -9.14 14.70 -5.52
CA SER A 4 -9.58 15.33 -4.27
C SER A 4 -9.00 14.59 -3.06
N VAL A 5 -8.84 15.29 -1.93
CA VAL A 5 -8.38 14.67 -0.67
C VAL A 5 -9.28 13.51 -0.24
N VAL A 6 -10.60 13.64 -0.47
CA VAL A 6 -11.56 12.57 -0.15
C VAL A 6 -11.31 11.31 -0.97
N HIS A 7 -11.02 11.46 -2.27
CA HIS A 7 -10.68 10.33 -3.14
C HIS A 7 -9.37 9.66 -2.70
N ILE A 8 -8.37 10.46 -2.34
CA ILE A 8 -7.09 9.95 -1.80
C ILE A 8 -7.30 9.17 -0.50
N LEU A 9 -8.08 9.72 0.43
CA LEU A 9 -8.42 9.06 1.70
C LEU A 9 -9.17 7.75 1.48
N LEU A 10 -10.11 7.72 0.54
CA LEU A 10 -10.85 6.51 0.19
C LEU A 10 -9.92 5.43 -0.37
N THR A 11 -9.00 5.81 -1.26
CA THR A 11 -7.99 4.91 -1.84
C THR A 11 -7.10 4.30 -0.76
N ALA A 12 -6.60 5.13 0.16
CA ALA A 12 -5.78 4.67 1.28
C ALA A 12 -6.58 3.75 2.21
N ALA A 13 -7.85 4.08 2.50
CA ALA A 13 -8.72 3.26 3.35
C ALA A 13 -9.01 1.89 2.73
N ILE A 14 -9.30 1.82 1.43
CA ILE A 14 -9.50 0.55 0.72
C ILE A 14 -8.21 -0.28 0.75
N THR A 15 -7.05 0.36 0.51
CA THR A 15 -5.75 -0.33 0.60
C THR A 15 -5.52 -0.92 1.99
N SER A 16 -5.76 -0.15 3.06
CA SER A 16 -5.66 -0.62 4.44
C SER A 16 -6.61 -1.79 4.71
N ALA A 17 -7.86 -1.71 4.24
CA ALA A 17 -8.85 -2.75 4.46
C ALA A 17 -8.43 -4.07 3.77
N LEU A 18 -7.95 -4.01 2.52
CA LEU A 18 -7.44 -5.18 1.81
C LEU A 18 -6.19 -5.75 2.49
N ALA A 19 -5.25 -4.90 2.90
CA ALA A 19 -4.05 -5.30 3.62
C ALA A 19 -4.39 -5.98 4.95
N LEU A 20 -5.38 -5.46 5.69
CA LEU A 20 -5.89 -6.06 6.92
C LEU A 20 -6.49 -7.44 6.67
N ILE A 21 -7.35 -7.58 5.66
CA ILE A 21 -7.97 -8.87 5.30
C ILE A 21 -6.88 -9.90 4.97
N VAL A 22 -5.90 -9.53 4.16
CA VAL A 22 -4.76 -10.38 3.81
C VAL A 22 -3.95 -10.76 5.05
N ALA A 23 -3.64 -9.80 5.92
CA ALA A 23 -2.86 -10.02 7.12
C ALA A 23 -3.58 -10.95 8.11
N LEU A 24 -4.88 -10.73 8.35
CA LEU A 24 -5.71 -11.59 9.19
C LEU A 24 -5.85 -13.00 8.64
N TRP A 25 -5.94 -13.14 7.31
CA TRP A 25 -6.01 -14.45 6.66
C TRP A 25 -4.68 -15.20 6.71
N ARG A 26 -3.57 -14.50 6.49
CA ARG A 26 -2.25 -15.15 6.31
C ARG A 26 -1.49 -15.34 7.63
N LEU A 27 -1.59 -14.40 8.56
CA LEU A 27 -0.82 -14.39 9.80
C LEU A 27 -1.53 -15.13 10.93
N GLY A 28 -0.76 -15.61 11.91
CA GLY A 28 -1.32 -16.30 13.08
C GLY A 28 -2.02 -15.35 14.06
N ARG A 29 -2.92 -15.88 14.89
CA ARG A 29 -3.71 -15.11 15.89
C ARG A 29 -2.87 -14.33 16.93
N GLY A 30 -1.57 -14.61 17.05
CA GLY A 30 -0.65 -13.90 17.94
C GLY A 30 0.21 -12.83 17.27
N ALA A 31 0.17 -12.70 15.94
CA ALA A 31 1.05 -11.80 15.18
C ALA A 31 0.48 -10.38 15.04
N TRP A 32 -0.04 -9.82 16.13
CA TRP A 32 -0.77 -8.53 16.10
C TRP A 32 0.08 -7.36 15.64
N LEU A 33 1.36 -7.32 16.03
CA LEU A 33 2.28 -6.28 15.54
C LEU A 33 2.46 -6.36 14.03
N ASP A 34 2.63 -7.56 13.48
CA ASP A 34 2.77 -7.77 12.03
C ASP A 34 1.48 -7.38 11.28
N ILE A 35 0.31 -7.75 11.82
CA ILE A 35 -1.01 -7.41 11.26
C ILE A 35 -1.20 -5.89 11.25
N LEU A 36 -0.90 -5.23 12.38
CA LEU A 36 -1.02 -3.79 12.51
C LEU A 36 -0.05 -3.08 11.55
N ALA A 37 1.19 -3.54 11.46
CA ALA A 37 2.19 -3.00 10.56
C ALA A 37 1.76 -3.11 9.09
N ILE A 38 1.33 -4.29 8.63
CA ILE A 38 0.85 -4.49 7.26
C ILE A 38 -0.34 -3.57 6.97
N THR A 39 -1.29 -3.47 7.88
CA THR A 39 -2.49 -2.66 7.72
C THR A 39 -2.16 -1.18 7.63
N VAL A 40 -1.47 -0.65 8.66
CA VAL A 40 -1.22 0.78 8.83
C VAL A 40 -0.20 1.28 7.81
N LEU A 41 0.92 0.58 7.63
CA LEU A 41 1.98 1.04 6.73
C LEU A 41 1.52 1.01 5.26
N SER A 42 0.69 0.04 4.86
CA SER A 42 0.15 0.01 3.48
C SER A 42 -0.74 1.23 3.21
N GLY A 43 -1.66 1.54 4.12
CA GLY A 43 -2.52 2.72 4.01
C GLY A 43 -1.75 4.03 4.05
N LEU A 44 -0.82 4.18 5.00
CA LEU A 44 -0.02 5.39 5.13
C LEU A 44 0.91 5.60 3.94
N ALA A 45 1.52 4.55 3.41
CA ALA A 45 2.35 4.65 2.22
C ALA A 45 1.56 5.19 1.03
N VAL A 46 0.36 4.64 0.77
CA VAL A 46 -0.53 5.14 -0.30
C VAL A 46 -0.99 6.57 -0.01
N LEU A 47 -1.45 6.86 1.21
CA LEU A 47 -1.93 8.19 1.59
C LEU A 47 -0.86 9.26 1.39
N LEU A 48 0.34 9.05 1.94
CA LEU A 48 1.43 10.01 1.89
C LEU A 48 1.96 10.18 0.47
N TRP A 49 2.08 9.09 -0.28
CA TRP A 49 2.46 9.16 -1.68
C TRP A 49 1.44 9.95 -2.50
N ARG A 50 0.16 9.61 -2.36
CA ARG A 50 -0.91 10.29 -3.08
C ARG A 50 -1.00 11.76 -2.69
N LEU A 51 -0.84 12.13 -1.43
CA LEU A 51 -0.83 13.55 -1.05
C LEU A 51 0.39 14.31 -1.61
N SER A 52 1.58 13.69 -1.57
CA SER A 52 2.82 14.33 -2.02
C SER A 52 2.93 14.45 -3.54
N ALA A 53 2.44 13.46 -4.28
CA ALA A 53 2.59 13.36 -5.72
C ALA A 53 1.32 13.75 -6.49
N ASN A 54 0.27 14.26 -5.84
CA ASN A 54 -0.94 14.77 -6.49
C ASN A 54 -0.72 16.16 -7.11
N MET A 55 0.18 16.22 -8.08
CA MET A 55 0.50 17.44 -8.82
C MET A 55 0.29 17.20 -10.32
N PRO A 56 -0.24 18.18 -11.08
CA PRO A 56 -0.48 18.04 -12.51
C PRO A 56 0.73 17.54 -13.29
N ALA A 57 1.92 18.07 -13.02
CA ALA A 57 3.15 17.73 -13.73
C ALA A 57 3.60 16.26 -13.55
N LEU A 58 3.24 15.62 -12.44
CA LEU A 58 3.56 14.20 -12.19
C LEU A 58 2.49 13.25 -12.74
N ASN A 59 1.27 13.75 -12.94
CA ASN A 59 0.14 12.98 -13.45
C ASN A 59 -0.06 13.15 -14.97
N ASP A 60 0.73 14.02 -15.62
CA ASP A 60 0.70 14.29 -17.06
C ASP A 60 2.05 13.89 -17.68
N ASP A 61 2.44 12.64 -17.45
CA ASP A 61 3.73 12.07 -17.83
C ASP A 61 3.70 11.39 -19.21
N GLY A 62 2.65 11.62 -20.00
CA GLY A 62 2.49 11.09 -21.35
C GLY A 62 2.14 9.60 -21.42
N LEU A 63 1.86 8.94 -20.29
CA LEU A 63 1.40 7.56 -20.26
C LEU A 63 -0.13 7.50 -20.35
N PRO A 64 -0.70 6.95 -21.44
CA PRO A 64 -2.15 6.91 -21.59
C PRO A 64 -2.78 5.90 -20.61
N GLY A 65 -3.74 6.39 -19.82
CA GLY A 65 -4.54 5.58 -18.91
C GLY A 65 -4.01 5.48 -17.48
N PHE A 66 -2.68 5.51 -17.27
CA PHE A 66 -2.06 5.41 -15.95
C PHE A 66 -0.77 6.23 -15.91
N SER A 67 -0.53 6.97 -14.84
CA SER A 67 0.72 7.68 -14.63
C SER A 67 1.74 6.82 -13.88
N ALA A 68 3.03 7.04 -14.09
CA ALA A 68 4.13 6.49 -13.30
C ALA A 68 3.95 6.75 -11.80
N ASN A 69 3.24 7.82 -11.45
CA ASN A 69 2.84 8.11 -10.08
C ASN A 69 1.89 7.03 -9.50
N ASP A 70 0.94 6.53 -10.28
CA ASP A 70 0.03 5.44 -9.88
C ASP A 70 0.80 4.15 -9.63
N TRP A 71 1.80 3.87 -10.48
CA TRP A 71 2.67 2.70 -10.38
C TRP A 71 3.64 2.74 -9.18
N ALA A 72 4.02 3.94 -8.72
CA ALA A 72 4.97 4.10 -7.62
C ALA A 72 4.36 3.89 -6.22
N ALA A 73 3.05 4.16 -6.04
CA ALA A 73 2.34 3.96 -4.78
C ALA A 73 2.53 2.54 -4.19
N PRO A 74 2.31 1.43 -4.93
CA PRO A 74 2.53 0.08 -4.41
C PRO A 74 4.00 -0.24 -4.13
N ALA A 75 4.94 0.37 -4.85
CA ALA A 75 6.37 0.20 -4.59
C ALA A 75 6.74 0.73 -3.19
N LEU A 76 6.15 1.86 -2.78
CA LEU A 76 6.33 2.38 -1.42
C LEU A 76 5.74 1.46 -0.36
N VAL A 77 4.56 0.86 -0.60
CA VAL A 77 4.00 -0.15 0.31
C VAL A 77 5.01 -1.29 0.51
N PHE A 78 5.56 -1.84 -0.58
CA PHE A 78 6.54 -2.92 -0.50
C PHE A 78 7.80 -2.50 0.27
N LEU A 79 8.31 -1.29 0.02
CA LEU A 79 9.48 -0.74 0.67
C LEU A 79 9.26 -0.61 2.19
N PHE A 80 8.21 0.08 2.63
CA PHE A 80 7.95 0.31 4.05
C PHE A 80 7.76 -1.01 4.82
N LEU A 81 7.04 -1.98 4.23
CA LEU A 81 6.87 -3.30 4.84
C LEU A 81 8.16 -4.14 4.82
N THR A 82 9.09 -3.86 3.92
CA THR A 82 10.42 -4.49 3.92
C THR A 82 11.27 -3.91 5.04
N VAL A 83 11.36 -2.58 5.11
CA VAL A 83 12.07 -1.87 6.19
C VAL A 83 11.53 -2.27 7.56
N PHE A 84 10.20 -2.35 7.73
CA PHE A 84 9.61 -2.82 8.98
C PHE A 84 10.11 -4.21 9.38
N ALA A 85 10.09 -5.17 8.45
CA ALA A 85 10.48 -6.55 8.73
C ALA A 85 11.98 -6.70 9.03
N ASP A 86 12.81 -5.82 8.47
CA ASP A 86 14.25 -5.81 8.72
C ASP A 86 14.59 -5.14 10.08
N LEU A 87 13.77 -4.19 10.53
CA LEU A 87 13.90 -3.55 11.85
C LEU A 87 13.29 -4.40 12.98
N LEU A 88 12.17 -5.06 12.71
CA LEU A 88 11.43 -5.88 13.65
C LEU A 88 11.14 -7.23 13.01
N VAL A 89 11.92 -8.24 13.40
CA VAL A 89 11.83 -9.59 12.83
C VAL A 89 10.41 -10.14 13.03
N PRO A 90 9.67 -10.43 11.94
CA PRO A 90 8.31 -10.94 12.05
C PRO A 90 8.24 -12.30 12.74
N ALA A 91 7.13 -12.58 13.41
CA ALA A 91 6.94 -13.84 14.15
C ALA A 91 7.01 -15.07 13.22
N ASP A 92 6.52 -14.94 11.98
CA ASP A 92 6.69 -15.92 10.90
C ASP A 92 7.16 -15.20 9.62
N PRO A 93 8.48 -15.18 9.35
CA PRO A 93 9.04 -14.46 8.19
C PRO A 93 8.54 -14.97 6.83
N ARG A 94 8.08 -16.22 6.73
CA ARG A 94 7.55 -16.75 5.46
C ARG A 94 6.15 -16.22 5.22
N ARG A 95 5.26 -16.33 6.21
CA ARG A 95 3.88 -15.83 6.09
C ARG A 95 3.84 -14.31 5.99
N TYR A 96 4.72 -13.61 6.71
CA TYR A 96 4.88 -12.16 6.57
C TYR A 96 5.23 -11.75 5.14
N ARG A 97 6.25 -12.38 4.53
CA ARG A 97 6.64 -12.08 3.14
C ARG A 97 5.49 -12.29 2.15
N GLN A 98 4.67 -13.31 2.36
CA GLN A 98 3.48 -13.55 1.53
C GLN A 98 2.40 -12.49 1.75
N ALA A 99 2.12 -12.14 3.00
CA ALA A 99 1.16 -11.10 3.34
C ALA A 99 1.59 -9.73 2.79
N ARG A 100 2.88 -9.39 2.89
CA ARG A 100 3.49 -8.20 2.27
C ARG A 100 3.29 -8.18 0.76
N ALA A 101 3.64 -9.27 0.07
CA ALA A 101 3.49 -9.36 -1.38
C ALA A 101 2.02 -9.17 -1.81
N LEU A 102 1.09 -9.82 -1.11
CA LEU A 102 -0.35 -9.69 -1.38
C LEU A 102 -0.89 -8.28 -1.07
N ALA A 103 -0.42 -7.64 0.01
CA ALA A 103 -0.78 -6.26 0.33
C ALA A 103 -0.26 -5.29 -0.75
N THR A 104 0.97 -5.48 -1.24
CA THR A 104 1.53 -4.73 -2.36
C THR A 104 0.72 -4.91 -3.64
N LEU A 105 0.32 -6.15 -3.97
CA LEU A 105 -0.54 -6.42 -5.14
C LEU A 105 -1.94 -5.81 -4.98
N GLY A 106 -2.50 -5.83 -3.76
CA GLY A 106 -3.75 -5.15 -3.44
C GLY A 106 -3.62 -3.63 -3.64
N ALA A 107 -2.54 -3.03 -3.15
CA ALA A 107 -2.26 -1.61 -3.35
C ALA A 107 -2.09 -1.27 -4.84
N LEU A 108 -1.45 -2.15 -5.63
CA LEU A 108 -1.31 -1.97 -7.07
C LEU A 108 -2.68 -1.97 -7.75
N ALA A 109 -3.51 -2.97 -7.47
CA ALA A 109 -4.86 -3.04 -8.02
C ALA A 109 -5.68 -1.78 -7.67
N VAL A 110 -5.62 -1.34 -6.42
CA VAL A 110 -6.34 -0.15 -5.96
C VAL A 110 -5.83 1.13 -6.65
N ASN A 111 -4.52 1.29 -6.77
CA ASN A 111 -3.95 2.54 -7.28
C ASN A 111 -3.91 2.64 -8.80
N VAL A 112 -3.98 1.52 -9.52
CA VAL A 112 -3.88 1.49 -10.99
C VAL A 112 -5.23 1.20 -11.65
N ILE A 113 -6.12 0.41 -11.02
CA ILE A 113 -7.39 -0.01 -11.66
C ILE A 113 -8.56 0.90 -11.24
N THR A 114 -8.59 1.33 -9.98
CA THR A 114 -9.72 2.07 -9.41
C THR A 114 -9.56 3.60 -9.40
N ILE A 115 -8.40 4.11 -9.82
CA ILE A 115 -8.09 5.54 -9.91
C ILE A 115 -8.05 5.93 -11.39
#